data_AF-A0A4W5MCV7-F1
#
_entry.id   AF-A0A4W5MCV7-F1
#
_cell.length_a   1.000
_cell.length_b   1.000
_cell.length_c   1.000
_cell.angle_alpha   90.00
_cell.angle_beta   90.00
_cell.angle_gamma   90.00
#
_symmetry.space_group_name_H-M   'P 1'
#
loop_
_entity.id
_entity.type
_entity.pdbx_description
1 polymer ?
#
loop_
_entity_poly.entity_id
_entity_poly.type
_entity_poly.pdbx_seq_one_letter_code
_entity_poly.pdbx_strand_id
1 'polypeptide(L)'
;MEEHDNMDYFYQQVLQKDVTRRLQVGQDLIDYLNDPQRSSDVEQDKPRLDKTIDELTGWVNSSNYKVALLGIDIAGAFIDRLGEQFRGYLGTVVPALVDRLGDTKDQVREQSQNLILRCMEVTASPMYVWERLLPGFKHKNFRSREGVCLVLCATLNT
;
A
#
# COMPACT_ATOMS: atom_id res chain seq x y z
N MET A 1 -26.19 3.48 9.61
CA MET A 1 -24.83 3.80 9.16
C MET A 1 -24.66 5.29 9.32
N GLU A 2 -23.67 5.72 10.09
CA GLU A 2 -23.27 7.12 10.07
C GLU A 2 -22.87 7.48 8.64
N GLU A 3 -23.22 8.68 8.17
CA GLU A 3 -23.01 9.15 6.79
C GLU A 3 -21.53 9.10 6.36
N HIS A 4 -20.62 8.94 7.32
CA HIS A 4 -19.17 8.95 7.17
C HIS A 4 -18.48 7.60 7.48
N ASP A 5 -19.21 6.49 7.64
CA ASP A 5 -18.62 5.18 7.97
C ASP A 5 -18.90 4.14 6.86
N ASN A 6 -18.36 4.40 5.66
CA ASN A 6 -18.46 3.54 4.48
C ASN A 6 -17.40 3.87 3.43
N MET A 7 -17.22 2.99 2.45
CA MET A 7 -16.22 3.18 1.42
C MET A 7 -16.52 4.33 0.44
N ASP A 8 -17.77 4.72 0.22
CA ASP A 8 -18.06 5.90 -0.60
C ASP A 8 -17.51 7.16 0.04
N TYR A 9 -17.71 7.32 1.36
CA TYR A 9 -17.13 8.41 2.13
C TYR A 9 -15.61 8.41 2.08
N PHE A 10 -14.98 7.26 2.38
CA PHE A 10 -13.52 7.16 2.41
C PHE A 10 -12.89 7.34 1.05
N TYR A 11 -13.51 6.86 -0.01
CA TYR A 11 -13.08 7.14 -1.38
C TYR A 11 -13.04 8.65 -1.66
N GLN A 12 -14.07 9.40 -1.26
CA GLN A 12 -14.03 10.86 -1.37
C GLN A 12 -12.91 11.50 -0.54
N GLN A 13 -12.57 10.94 0.62
CA GLN A 13 -11.45 11.43 1.42
C GLN A 13 -10.09 11.14 0.76
N VAL A 14 -9.91 9.96 0.15
CA VAL A 14 -8.68 9.57 -0.56
C VAL A 14 -8.39 10.50 -1.75
N LEU A 15 -9.43 10.95 -2.45
CA LEU A 15 -9.33 11.87 -3.58
C LEU A 15 -8.89 13.30 -3.21
N GLN A 16 -8.98 13.68 -1.94
CA GLN A 16 -8.65 15.04 -1.53
C GLN A 16 -7.15 15.31 -1.71
N LYS A 17 -6.78 16.58 -1.93
CA LYS A 17 -5.38 16.98 -2.14
C LYS A 17 -4.75 17.67 -0.93
N ASP A 18 -5.56 18.08 0.04
CA ASP A 18 -5.08 18.76 1.24
C ASP A 18 -4.34 17.78 2.16
N VAL A 19 -3.06 18.07 2.42
CA VAL A 19 -2.18 17.18 3.20
C VAL A 19 -2.70 17.00 4.63
N THR A 20 -3.16 18.08 5.28
CA THR A 20 -3.63 18.02 6.66
C THR A 20 -4.85 17.12 6.77
N ARG A 21 -5.77 17.27 5.82
CA ARG A 21 -6.99 16.48 5.76
C ARG A 21 -6.71 15.02 5.47
N ARG A 22 -5.79 14.71 4.53
CA ARG A 22 -5.31 13.33 4.29
C ARG A 22 -4.77 12.67 5.56
N LEU A 23 -3.95 13.40 6.32
CA LEU A 23 -3.36 12.88 7.55
C LEU A 23 -4.39 12.65 8.66
N GLN A 24 -5.47 13.44 8.71
CA GLN A 24 -6.56 13.25 9.67
C GLN A 24 -7.39 12.01 9.32
N VAL A 25 -7.85 11.91 8.06
CA VAL A 25 -8.82 10.89 7.63
C VAL A 25 -8.20 9.53 7.34
N GLY A 26 -6.89 9.47 7.12
CA GLY A 26 -6.24 8.19 6.80
C GLY A 26 -6.22 7.21 7.97
N GLN A 27 -6.12 7.70 9.21
CA GLN A 27 -6.23 6.82 10.38
C GLN A 27 -7.66 6.25 10.49
N ASP A 28 -8.69 7.08 10.29
CA ASP A 28 -10.08 6.64 10.30
C ASP A 28 -10.35 5.56 9.25
N LEU A 29 -9.72 5.67 8.06
CA LEU A 29 -9.80 4.66 7.01
C LEU A 29 -9.12 3.35 7.43
N ILE A 30 -7.94 3.40 8.04
CA ILE A 30 -7.27 2.20 8.57
C ILE A 30 -8.16 1.51 9.61
N ASP A 31 -8.72 2.28 10.54
CA ASP A 31 -9.58 1.74 11.60
C ASP A 31 -10.87 1.13 11.03
N TYR A 32 -11.43 1.72 9.97
CA TYR A 32 -12.56 1.16 9.24
C TYR A 32 -12.19 -0.16 8.53
N LEU A 33 -11.06 -0.22 7.82
CA LEU A 33 -10.59 -1.42 7.11
C LEU A 33 -10.24 -2.58 8.06
N ASN A 34 -9.74 -2.27 9.25
CA ASN A 34 -9.37 -3.26 10.26
C ASN A 34 -10.57 -3.94 10.94
N ASP A 35 -11.79 -3.43 10.74
CA ASP A 35 -13.03 -4.04 11.22
C ASP A 35 -13.85 -4.60 10.04
N PRO A 36 -13.85 -5.93 9.83
CA PRO A 36 -14.61 -6.56 8.73
C PRO A 36 -16.13 -6.34 8.80
N GLN A 37 -16.69 -6.07 9.98
CA GLN A 37 -18.12 -5.79 10.12
C GLN A 37 -18.46 -4.37 9.63
N ARG A 38 -17.57 -3.40 9.92
CA ARG A 38 -17.70 -2.02 9.40
C ARG A 38 -17.40 -1.94 7.92
N SER A 39 -16.42 -2.69 7.44
CA SER A 39 -15.91 -2.65 6.06
C SER A 39 -16.51 -3.70 5.12
N SER A 40 -17.78 -4.05 5.30
CA SER A 40 -18.46 -5.05 4.47
C SER A 40 -18.72 -4.61 3.02
N ASP A 41 -18.64 -3.31 2.74
CA ASP A 41 -18.88 -2.69 1.43
C ASP A 41 -17.62 -2.45 0.59
N VAL A 42 -16.43 -2.84 1.08
CA VAL A 42 -15.15 -2.63 0.38
C VAL A 42 -15.13 -3.20 -1.03
N GLU A 43 -15.69 -4.40 -1.19
CA GLU A 43 -15.61 -5.19 -2.42
C GLU A 43 -16.86 -5.03 -3.30
N GLN A 44 -17.89 -4.33 -2.81
CA GLN A 44 -19.19 -4.23 -3.48
C GLN A 44 -19.15 -3.38 -4.75
N ASP A 45 -18.23 -2.40 -4.82
CA ASP A 45 -18.01 -1.57 -6.00
C ASP A 45 -16.54 -1.69 -6.45
N LYS A 46 -16.30 -2.60 -7.40
CA LYS A 46 -14.98 -2.84 -7.96
C LYS A 46 -14.39 -1.61 -8.66
N PRO A 47 -15.12 -0.88 -9.55
CA PRO A 47 -14.61 0.36 -10.13
C PRO A 47 -14.16 1.41 -9.12
N ARG A 48 -14.87 1.55 -7.99
CA ARG A 48 -14.46 2.45 -6.90
C ARG A 48 -13.20 1.94 -6.19
N LEU A 49 -13.14 0.64 -5.90
CA LEU A 49 -11.95 0.04 -5.27
C LEU A 49 -10.72 0.22 -6.17
N ASP A 50 -10.82 -0.09 -7.46
CA ASP A 50 -9.72 0.07 -8.43
C ASP A 50 -9.17 1.51 -8.41
N LYS A 51 -10.04 2.52 -8.48
CA LYS A 51 -9.66 3.94 -8.39
C LYS A 51 -9.07 4.33 -7.04
N THR A 52 -9.58 3.76 -5.95
CA THR A 52 -9.06 4.00 -4.59
C THR A 52 -7.62 3.54 -4.48
N ILE A 53 -7.32 2.34 -4.97
CA ILE A 53 -5.96 1.79 -4.98
C ILE A 53 -5.03 2.62 -5.88
N ASP A 54 -5.49 3.04 -7.05
CA ASP A 54 -4.70 3.91 -7.95
C ASP A 54 -4.33 5.22 -7.25
N GLU A 55 -5.27 5.90 -6.60
CA GLU A 55 -4.99 7.13 -5.85
C GLU A 55 -4.05 6.90 -4.67
N LEU A 56 -4.19 5.78 -3.95
CA LEU A 56 -3.29 5.43 -2.85
C LEU A 56 -1.86 5.19 -3.32
N THR A 57 -1.63 4.68 -4.53
CA THR A 57 -0.27 4.61 -5.07
C THR A 57 0.35 6.00 -5.26
N GLY A 58 -0.47 7.01 -5.53
CA GLY A 58 -0.07 8.41 -5.51
C GLY A 58 0.30 8.92 -4.11
N TRP A 59 -0.37 8.42 -3.06
CA TRP A 59 -0.03 8.72 -1.67
C TRP A 59 1.30 8.07 -1.29
N VAL A 60 1.47 6.77 -1.57
CA VAL A 60 2.72 6.02 -1.37
C VAL A 60 3.89 6.75 -2.04
N ASN A 61 3.69 7.28 -3.25
CA ASN A 61 4.72 7.99 -3.99
C ASN A 61 4.86 9.49 -3.68
N SER A 62 4.11 10.01 -2.70
CA SER A 62 4.14 11.43 -2.31
C SER A 62 5.55 11.90 -1.94
N SER A 63 5.84 13.18 -2.20
CA SER A 63 7.06 13.85 -1.74
C SER A 63 7.01 14.19 -0.24
N ASN A 64 5.82 14.20 0.36
CA ASN A 64 5.66 14.34 1.80
C ASN A 64 5.76 12.96 2.46
N TYR A 65 6.84 12.71 3.20
CA TYR A 65 7.09 11.39 3.80
C TYR A 65 5.99 10.93 4.75
N LYS A 66 5.27 11.85 5.43
CA LYS A 66 4.15 11.47 6.30
C LYS A 66 2.97 10.94 5.49
N VAL A 67 2.71 11.55 4.34
CA VAL A 67 1.68 11.07 3.40
C VAL A 67 2.10 9.75 2.76
N ALA A 68 3.40 9.60 2.44
CA ALA A 68 3.94 8.34 1.93
C ALA A 68 3.77 7.19 2.92
N LEU A 69 4.16 7.40 4.19
CA LEU A 69 3.97 6.42 5.27
C LEU A 69 2.49 6.06 5.43
N LEU A 70 1.62 7.06 5.53
CA LEU A 70 0.18 6.82 5.65
C LEU A 70 -0.39 6.05 4.45
N GLY A 71 0.08 6.35 3.23
CA GLY A 71 -0.30 5.60 2.04
C GLY A 71 0.14 4.13 2.09
N ILE A 72 1.33 3.85 2.62
CA ILE A 72 1.83 2.49 2.85
C ILE A 72 0.95 1.79 3.91
N ASP A 73 0.65 2.46 5.02
CA ASP A 73 -0.18 1.89 6.11
C ASP A 73 -1.60 1.56 5.63
N ILE A 74 -2.23 2.46 4.86
CA ILE A 74 -3.56 2.20 4.27
C ILE A 74 -3.50 1.05 3.27
N ALA A 75 -2.46 0.97 2.43
CA ALA A 75 -2.28 -0.16 1.51
C ALA A 75 -2.12 -1.49 2.27
N GLY A 76 -1.43 -1.48 3.41
CA GLY A 76 -1.36 -2.61 4.34
C GLY A 76 -2.72 -3.03 4.87
N ALA A 77 -3.53 -2.07 5.33
CA ALA A 77 -4.89 -2.34 5.80
C ALA A 77 -5.78 -2.96 4.70
N PHE A 78 -5.65 -2.50 3.44
CA PHE A 78 -6.34 -3.15 2.30
C PHE A 78 -5.85 -4.58 2.04
N ILE A 79 -4.53 -4.82 2.10
CA ILE A 79 -3.95 -6.15 1.94
C ILE A 79 -4.50 -7.11 2.99
N ASP A 80 -4.50 -6.69 4.26
CA ASP A 80 -5.02 -7.51 5.36
C ASP A 80 -6.53 -7.74 5.24
N ARG A 81 -7.28 -6.71 4.82
CA ARG A 81 -8.74 -6.79 4.67
C ARG A 81 -9.17 -7.67 3.49
N LEU A 82 -8.44 -7.64 2.37
CA LEU A 82 -8.82 -8.30 1.11
C LEU A 82 -8.12 -9.64 0.90
N GLY A 83 -6.98 -9.90 1.57
CA GLY A 83 -6.26 -11.16 1.45
C GLY A 83 -5.84 -11.44 0.00
N GLU A 84 -6.18 -12.63 -0.48
CA GLU A 84 -5.93 -13.05 -1.87
C GLU A 84 -6.69 -12.21 -2.91
N GLN A 85 -7.82 -11.59 -2.54
CA GLN A 85 -8.59 -10.74 -3.46
C GLN A 85 -7.81 -9.46 -3.84
N PHE A 86 -6.77 -9.10 -3.06
CA PHE A 86 -5.87 -8.00 -3.40
C PHE A 86 -4.88 -8.33 -4.54
N ARG A 87 -4.78 -9.60 -4.96
CA ARG A 87 -3.74 -10.08 -5.88
C ARG A 87 -3.70 -9.34 -7.23
N GLY A 88 -4.84 -8.85 -7.71
CA GLY A 88 -4.93 -8.05 -8.93
C GLY A 88 -4.21 -6.70 -8.84
N TYR A 89 -4.12 -6.12 -7.64
CA TYR A 89 -3.54 -4.81 -7.39
C TYR A 89 -2.02 -4.82 -7.18
N LEU A 90 -1.44 -6.00 -6.94
CA LEU A 90 0.01 -6.15 -6.76
C LEU A 90 0.82 -5.66 -7.97
N GLY A 91 0.24 -5.68 -9.19
CA GLY A 91 0.86 -5.12 -10.38
C GLY A 91 1.11 -3.61 -10.32
N THR A 92 0.31 -2.87 -9.54
CA THR A 92 0.43 -1.41 -9.38
C THR A 92 1.13 -1.05 -8.07
N VAL A 93 0.79 -1.76 -6.98
CA VAL A 93 1.29 -1.45 -5.63
C VAL A 93 2.76 -1.82 -5.46
N VAL A 94 3.19 -3.00 -5.91
CA VAL A 94 4.60 -3.44 -5.73
C VAL A 94 5.60 -2.49 -6.40
N PRO A 95 5.39 -2.03 -7.66
CA PRO A 95 6.26 -1.00 -8.24
C PRO A 95 6.35 0.29 -7.42
N ALA A 96 5.23 0.78 -6.88
CA ALA A 96 5.23 1.97 -6.02
C ALA A 96 6.04 1.76 -4.73
N LEU A 97 5.96 0.56 -4.14
CA LEU A 97 6.77 0.19 -2.98
C LEU A 97 8.27 0.10 -3.33
N VAL A 98 8.63 -0.43 -4.50
CA VAL A 98 10.02 -0.45 -4.98
C VAL A 98 10.61 0.95 -5.12
N ASP A 99 9.82 1.93 -5.58
CA ASP A 99 10.25 3.33 -5.60
C ASP A 99 10.56 3.83 -4.18
N ARG A 100 9.73 3.44 -3.19
CA ARG A 100 9.89 3.81 -1.78
C ARG A 100 11.02 3.11 -1.05
N LEU A 101 11.51 1.96 -1.53
CA LEU A 101 12.79 1.39 -1.08
C LEU A 101 13.97 2.33 -1.32
N GLY A 102 13.81 3.35 -2.19
CA GLY A 102 14.81 4.36 -2.47
C GLY A 102 14.72 5.63 -1.62
N ASP A 103 13.77 5.72 -0.68
CA ASP A 103 13.46 6.96 0.02
C ASP A 103 14.63 7.44 0.91
N THR A 104 14.70 8.76 1.07
CA THR A 104 15.67 9.42 1.96
C THR A 104 15.38 9.17 3.45
N LYS A 105 14.15 8.80 3.80
CA LYS A 105 13.74 8.45 5.16
C LYS A 105 13.80 6.95 5.39
N ASP A 106 14.57 6.54 6.38
CA ASP A 106 14.77 5.13 6.73
C ASP A 106 13.43 4.44 7.04
N GLN A 107 12.58 5.11 7.83
CA GLN A 107 11.24 4.62 8.15
C GLN A 107 10.38 4.31 6.91
N VAL A 108 10.47 5.12 5.84
CA VAL A 108 9.70 4.87 4.60
C VAL A 108 10.23 3.63 3.90
N ARG A 109 11.56 3.44 3.87
CA ARG A 109 12.17 2.24 3.27
C ARG A 109 11.80 0.98 4.04
N GLU A 110 11.89 1.02 5.37
CA GLU A 110 11.55 -0.09 6.25
C GLU A 110 10.08 -0.50 6.11
N GLN A 111 9.14 0.45 6.14
CA GLN A 111 7.73 0.15 5.96
C GLN A 111 7.40 -0.38 4.57
N SER A 112 8.05 0.15 3.53
CA SER A 112 7.91 -0.37 2.18
C SER A 112 8.39 -1.83 2.07
N GLN A 113 9.57 -2.13 2.63
CA GLN A 113 10.10 -3.50 2.69
C GLN A 113 9.14 -4.44 3.44
N ASN A 114 8.67 -4.03 4.62
CA ASN A 114 7.74 -4.82 5.43
C ASN A 114 6.45 -5.11 4.67
N LEU A 115 5.89 -4.10 3.98
CA LEU A 115 4.66 -4.29 3.22
C LEU A 115 4.86 -5.22 2.02
N ILE A 116 6.01 -5.17 1.34
CA ILE A 116 6.34 -6.12 0.27
C ILE A 116 6.36 -7.57 0.81
N LEU A 117 6.97 -7.79 1.98
CA LEU A 117 6.96 -9.11 2.63
C LEU A 117 5.54 -9.52 3.03
N ARG A 118 4.74 -8.58 3.56
CA ARG A 118 3.34 -8.83 3.90
C ARG A 118 2.50 -9.27 2.71
N CYS A 119 2.75 -8.71 1.51
CA CYS A 119 2.10 -9.17 0.28
C CYS A 119 2.37 -10.66 0.01
N MET A 120 3.58 -11.14 0.34
CA MET A 120 3.98 -12.54 0.17
C MET A 120 3.28 -13.48 1.16
N GLU A 121 2.98 -12.97 2.35
CA GLU A 121 2.32 -13.73 3.42
C GLU A 121 0.81 -13.83 3.20
N VAL A 122 0.18 -12.74 2.77
CA VAL A 122 -1.29 -12.57 2.84
C VAL A 122 -1.97 -12.66 1.49
N THR A 123 -1.33 -12.15 0.43
CA THR A 123 -2.00 -11.93 -0.85
C THR A 123 -1.59 -12.92 -1.93
N ALA A 124 -0.30 -13.26 -2.02
CA ALA A 124 0.20 -14.15 -3.06
C ALA A 124 1.53 -14.78 -2.65
N SER A 125 1.88 -15.94 -3.22
CA SER A 125 3.18 -16.59 -2.95
C SER A 125 4.38 -15.66 -3.18
N PRO A 126 5.51 -15.87 -2.47
CA PRO A 126 6.75 -15.11 -2.70
C PRO A 126 7.16 -15.02 -4.16
N MET A 127 7.07 -16.13 -4.91
CA MET A 127 7.44 -16.18 -6.33
C MET A 127 6.62 -15.19 -7.18
N TYR A 128 5.31 -15.09 -6.94
CA TYR A 128 4.42 -14.17 -7.66
C TYR A 128 4.74 -12.70 -7.40
N VAL A 129 5.13 -12.37 -6.16
CA VAL A 129 5.57 -11.02 -5.79
C VAL A 129 6.95 -10.73 -6.41
N TRP A 130 7.86 -11.71 -6.39
CA TRP A 130 9.20 -11.59 -6.95
C TRP A 130 9.20 -11.28 -8.46
N GLU A 131 8.31 -11.87 -9.24
CA GLU A 131 8.15 -11.53 -10.67
C GLU A 131 7.97 -10.02 -10.91
N ARG A 132 7.33 -9.31 -9.96
CA ARG A 132 7.10 -7.86 -10.00
C ARG A 132 8.26 -7.05 -9.41
N LEU A 133 9.09 -7.65 -8.56
CA LEU A 133 10.27 -7.02 -7.97
C LEU A 133 11.50 -7.05 -8.89
N LEU A 134 11.58 -8.02 -9.80
CA LEU A 134 12.75 -8.20 -10.70
C LEU A 134 13.19 -6.92 -11.43
N PRO A 135 12.29 -6.06 -11.96
CA PRO A 135 12.69 -4.78 -12.57
C PRO A 135 13.44 -3.85 -11.60
N GLY A 136 13.20 -3.96 -10.29
CA GLY A 136 13.80 -3.14 -9.25
C GLY A 136 15.33 -3.27 -9.14
N PHE A 137 15.92 -4.41 -9.56
CA PHE A 137 17.38 -4.56 -9.65
C PHE A 137 18.02 -3.58 -10.64
N LYS A 138 17.26 -3.08 -11.62
CA LYS A 138 17.71 -2.10 -12.62
C LYS A 138 17.21 -0.68 -12.33
N HIS A 139 16.67 -0.43 -11.14
CA HIS A 139 16.12 0.87 -10.80
C HIS A 139 17.19 1.98 -10.83
N LYS A 140 16.82 3.19 -11.26
CA LYS A 140 17.74 4.33 -11.39
C LYS A 140 18.36 4.76 -10.05
N ASN A 141 17.58 4.68 -8.97
CA ASN A 141 18.04 5.01 -7.62
C ASN A 141 18.78 3.81 -7.01
N PHE A 142 20.03 4.02 -6.57
CA PHE A 142 20.85 2.95 -5.99
C PHE A 142 20.27 2.38 -4.70
N ARG A 143 19.59 3.22 -3.90
CA ARG A 143 18.93 2.78 -2.66
C ARG A 143 17.77 1.81 -2.94
N SER A 144 17.01 2.02 -4.01
CA SER A 144 15.97 1.07 -4.39
C SER A 144 16.59 -0.27 -4.81
N ARG A 145 17.71 -0.25 -5.56
CA ARG A 145 18.42 -1.49 -5.94
C ARG A 145 18.93 -2.23 -4.71
N GLU A 146 19.55 -1.52 -3.77
CA GLU A 146 19.97 -2.05 -2.47
C GLU A 146 18.79 -2.61 -1.68
N GLY A 147 17.68 -1.85 -1.60
CA GLY A 147 16.46 -2.28 -0.92
C GLY A 147 15.87 -3.57 -1.48
N VAL A 148 15.91 -3.77 -2.81
CA VAL A 148 15.48 -5.04 -3.41
C VAL A 148 16.37 -6.21 -2.95
N CYS A 149 17.69 -6.00 -2.81
CA CYS A 149 18.58 -7.01 -2.22
C CYS A 149 18.24 -7.29 -0.75
N LEU A 150 17.86 -6.27 0.03
CA LEU A 150 17.44 -6.43 1.41
C LEU A 150 16.11 -7.20 1.52
N VAL A 151 15.15 -6.92 0.63
CA VAL A 151 13.92 -7.71 0.50
C VAL A 151 14.26 -9.16 0.18
N LEU A 152 15.19 -9.43 -0.76
CA LEU A 152 15.65 -10.80 -1.05
C LEU A 152 16.20 -11.51 0.16
N CYS A 153 17.09 -10.85 0.91
CA CYS A 153 17.65 -11.42 2.13
C CYS A 153 16.54 -11.72 3.15
N ALA A 154 15.59 -10.80 3.32
CA ALA A 154 14.47 -10.99 4.24
C ALA A 154 13.57 -12.15 3.81
N THR A 155 13.21 -12.26 2.53
CA THR A 155 12.41 -13.37 2.00
C THR A 155 13.07 -14.74 2.19
N LEU A 156 14.40 -14.82 2.14
CA LEU A 156 15.13 -16.08 2.33
C LEU A 156 15.32 -16.46 3.80
N ASN A 157 15.14 -15.51 4.72
CA ASN A 157 15.31 -15.70 6.16
C ASN A 157 13.99 -15.93 6.93
N THR A 158 12.86 -15.84 6.24
CA THR A 158 11.52 -16.27 6.69
C THR A 158 11.25 -17.71 6.29
#